data_AF-C5A4P0-F1
#
_entry.id   AF-C5A4P0-F1
#
_cell.length_a   1.000
_cell.length_b   1.000
_cell.length_c   1.000
_cell.angle_alpha   90.00
_cell.angle_beta   90.00
_cell.angle_gamma   90.00
#
_symmetry.space_group_name_H-M   'P 1'
#
loop_
_entity.id
_entity.type
_entity.pdbx_description
1 polymer ?
#
loop_
_entity_poly.entity_id
_entity_poly.type
_entity_poly.pdbx_seq_one_letter_code
_entity_poly.pdbx_strand_id
1 'polypeptide(L)'
;MKRWLALGISILVLLSVLVVTTASESTVLSELSGESQYGGSLIPNSSGWRSAPEDPQTVYIEIVAPNVRLKKALREALTNVTRAHNLKPVYVSGSIDDHDMKGRVVVVYLPHAFSRDGLLSRECGVSGILYYSYAGDAKTFVDIMMSRNTSKETKGTIKKPALELKFSSVRRLNEEHIMNQTVWVAYWWNLKARVGRLREGDPYKMVAREIAAHLDRFLENS
;
A
#
# COMPACT_ATOMS: atom_id res chain seq x y z
N MET A 1 -39.91 33.07 -25.72
CA MET A 1 -38.52 32.97 -26.23
C MET A 1 -37.44 33.41 -25.23
N LYS A 2 -37.43 34.65 -24.71
CA LYS A 2 -36.33 35.15 -23.84
C LYS A 2 -36.04 34.30 -22.57
N ARG A 3 -37.06 33.78 -21.89
CA ARG A 3 -36.89 32.95 -20.67
C ARG A 3 -36.24 31.59 -20.93
N TRP A 4 -36.54 30.96 -22.06
CA TRP A 4 -35.96 29.66 -22.46
C TRP A 4 -34.49 29.81 -22.90
N LEU A 5 -34.15 30.93 -23.52
CA LEU A 5 -32.79 31.26 -23.94
C LEU A 5 -31.89 31.57 -22.74
N ALA A 6 -32.41 32.31 -21.75
CA ALA A 6 -31.71 32.54 -20.49
C ALA A 6 -31.49 31.24 -19.69
N LEU A 7 -32.50 30.35 -19.63
CA LEU A 7 -32.34 29.04 -19.00
C LEU A 7 -31.26 28.19 -19.71
N GLY A 8 -31.28 28.19 -21.05
CA GLY A 8 -30.29 27.48 -21.85
C GLY A 8 -28.86 27.95 -21.60
N ILE A 9 -28.64 29.27 -21.57
CA ILE A 9 -27.32 29.86 -21.29
C ILE A 9 -26.88 29.52 -19.85
N SER A 10 -27.74 29.66 -18.85
CA SER A 10 -27.40 29.37 -17.46
C SER A 10 -27.01 27.90 -17.26
N ILE A 11 -27.72 26.96 -17.89
CA ILE A 11 -27.37 25.52 -17.85
C ILE A 11 -26.01 25.28 -18.50
N LEU A 12 -25.71 25.95 -19.62
CA LEU A 12 -24.45 25.79 -20.35
C LEU A 12 -23.26 26.35 -19.57
N VAL A 13 -23.45 27.48 -18.87
CA VAL A 13 -22.44 28.04 -17.96
C VAL A 13 -22.22 27.11 -16.76
N LEU A 14 -23.28 26.58 -16.15
CA LEU A 14 -23.15 25.61 -15.06
C LEU A 14 -22.41 24.33 -15.48
N LEU A 15 -22.78 23.77 -16.64
CA LEU A 15 -22.12 22.57 -17.17
C LEU A 15 -20.66 22.83 -17.51
N SER A 16 -20.33 23.98 -18.11
CA SER A 16 -18.94 24.32 -18.44
C SER A 16 -18.09 24.52 -17.18
N VAL A 17 -18.62 25.14 -16.13
CA VAL A 17 -17.92 25.24 -14.84
C VAL A 17 -17.68 23.86 -14.24
N LEU A 18 -18.69 22.97 -14.23
CA LEU A 18 -18.55 21.58 -13.75
C LEU A 18 -17.52 20.76 -14.56
N VAL A 19 -17.46 20.98 -15.88
CA VAL A 19 -16.46 20.33 -16.75
C VAL A 19 -15.06 20.83 -16.43
N VAL A 20 -14.89 22.15 -16.26
CA VAL A 20 -13.58 22.74 -15.94
C VAL A 20 -13.09 22.32 -14.55
N THR A 21 -13.95 22.27 -13.54
CA THR A 21 -13.57 21.84 -12.19
C THR A 21 -13.12 20.38 -12.20
N THR A 22 -13.93 19.48 -12.76
CA THR A 22 -13.57 18.04 -12.84
C THR A 22 -12.31 17.77 -13.67
N ALA A 23 -12.09 18.55 -14.73
CA ALA A 23 -10.88 18.46 -15.54
C ALA A 23 -9.64 19.09 -14.88
N SER A 24 -9.79 19.87 -13.81
CA SER A 24 -8.71 20.58 -13.11
C SER A 24 -8.41 20.04 -11.71
N GLU A 25 -9.12 19.00 -11.27
CA GLU A 25 -8.93 18.38 -9.95
C GLU A 25 -7.90 17.26 -9.96
N SER A 26 -7.26 17.05 -8.81
CA SER A 26 -6.42 15.88 -8.51
C SER A 26 -6.75 15.37 -7.13
N THR A 27 -7.18 14.12 -7.01
CA THR A 27 -7.63 13.55 -5.72
C THR A 27 -7.12 12.13 -5.54
N VAL A 28 -6.92 11.72 -4.28
CA VAL A 28 -6.68 10.34 -3.87
C VAL A 28 -7.66 10.02 -2.75
N LEU A 29 -8.50 9.01 -2.92
CA LEU A 29 -9.53 8.62 -1.96
C LEU A 29 -9.65 7.10 -1.90
N SER A 30 -9.96 6.57 -0.73
CA SER A 30 -10.27 5.14 -0.55
C SER A 30 -11.71 4.98 -0.09
N GLU A 31 -12.40 3.95 -0.58
CA GLU A 31 -13.75 3.62 -0.07
C GLU A 31 -13.71 2.95 1.30
N LEU A 32 -12.61 2.24 1.58
CA LEU A 32 -12.30 1.66 2.87
C LEU A 32 -10.78 1.67 3.02
N SER A 33 -10.29 2.12 4.16
CA SER A 33 -8.91 1.93 4.55
C SER A 33 -8.84 1.57 6.02
N GLY A 34 -7.72 1.01 6.42
CA GLY A 34 -7.41 0.82 7.82
C GLY A 34 -5.98 0.37 8.01
N GLU A 35 -5.53 0.51 9.24
CA GLU A 35 -4.19 0.13 9.66
C GLU A 35 -4.30 -0.72 10.93
N SER A 36 -3.38 -1.67 11.08
CA SER A 36 -3.22 -2.43 12.31
C SER A 36 -1.74 -2.61 12.59
N GLN A 37 -1.34 -2.20 13.78
CA GLN A 37 0.06 -2.25 14.23
C GLN A 37 0.19 -3.15 15.46
N TYR A 38 1.37 -3.74 15.59
CA TYR A 38 1.91 -4.31 16.81
C TYR A 38 3.35 -3.81 16.91
N GLY A 39 3.65 -3.02 17.93
CA GLY A 39 4.96 -2.43 18.14
C GLY A 39 5.51 -2.82 19.51
N GLY A 40 6.78 -3.23 19.54
CA GLY A 40 7.53 -3.45 20.77
C GLY A 40 7.11 -4.70 21.53
N SER A 41 8.05 -5.64 21.67
CA SER A 41 7.99 -6.63 22.74
C SER A 41 8.97 -6.21 23.83
N LEU A 42 8.47 -6.00 25.06
CA LEU A 42 9.29 -5.75 26.26
C LEU A 42 9.93 -7.06 26.76
N ILE A 43 10.37 -7.93 25.86
CA ILE A 43 10.99 -9.19 26.25
C ILE A 43 12.44 -8.87 26.64
N PRO A 44 12.81 -9.05 27.92
CA PRO A 44 14.15 -8.73 28.38
C PRO A 44 15.18 -9.59 27.66
N ASN A 45 16.36 -9.03 27.38
CA ASN A 45 17.42 -9.75 26.67
C ASN A 45 17.89 -11.02 27.41
N SER A 46 17.56 -11.14 28.70
CA SER A 46 17.85 -12.30 29.56
C SER A 46 16.92 -13.50 29.35
N SER A 47 15.93 -13.43 28.46
CA SER A 47 14.95 -14.50 28.24
C SER A 47 15.46 -15.67 27.39
N GLY A 48 16.64 -15.55 26.77
CA GLY A 48 17.16 -16.53 25.80
C GLY A 48 16.55 -16.41 24.39
N TRP A 49 15.76 -15.36 24.14
CA TRP A 49 15.20 -15.04 22.83
C TRP A 49 16.27 -14.43 21.91
N ARG A 50 16.08 -14.49 20.61
CA ARG A 50 17.02 -13.95 19.61
C ARG A 50 16.51 -12.65 18.99
N SER A 51 17.44 -11.81 18.56
CA SER A 51 17.13 -10.63 17.76
C SER A 51 17.09 -10.99 16.27
N ALA A 52 16.11 -10.44 15.56
CA ALA A 52 16.00 -10.49 14.10
C ALA A 52 15.54 -9.11 13.60
N PRO A 53 15.96 -8.64 12.43
CA PRO A 53 16.64 -9.41 11.41
C PRO A 53 18.16 -9.44 11.59
N GLU A 54 18.83 -10.29 10.82
CA GLU A 54 20.31 -10.37 10.75
C GLU A 54 20.93 -9.05 10.25
N ASP A 55 20.34 -8.44 9.21
CA ASP A 55 20.72 -7.13 8.69
C ASP A 55 19.55 -6.12 8.81
N PRO A 56 19.47 -5.35 9.91
CA PRO A 56 18.39 -4.39 10.13
C PRO A 56 18.44 -3.16 9.22
N GLN A 57 19.51 -2.96 8.45
CA GLN A 57 19.61 -1.86 7.48
C GLN A 57 19.04 -2.24 6.11
N THR A 58 18.95 -3.54 5.81
CA THR A 58 18.36 -4.02 4.56
C THR A 58 16.85 -4.17 4.68
N VAL A 59 16.12 -3.71 3.66
CA VAL A 59 14.68 -3.90 3.50
C VAL A 59 14.42 -4.67 2.21
N TYR A 60 13.96 -5.91 2.35
CA TYR A 60 13.50 -6.71 1.24
C TYR A 60 12.09 -6.27 0.84
N ILE A 61 11.93 -5.84 -0.41
CA ILE A 61 10.68 -5.28 -0.93
C ILE A 61 10.15 -6.17 -2.04
N GLU A 62 8.95 -6.72 -1.84
CA GLU A 62 8.18 -7.39 -2.88
C GLU A 62 6.98 -6.53 -3.31
N ILE A 63 6.76 -6.42 -4.63
CA ILE A 63 5.61 -5.71 -5.21
C ILE A 63 4.82 -6.67 -6.10
N VAL A 64 3.68 -7.11 -5.57
CA VAL A 64 2.73 -7.98 -6.27
C VAL A 64 1.55 -7.14 -6.74
N ALA A 65 1.61 -6.71 -8.00
CA ALA A 65 0.56 -5.94 -8.64
C ALA A 65 0.43 -6.36 -10.12
N PRO A 66 -0.77 -6.30 -10.75
CA PRO A 66 -0.92 -6.72 -12.14
C PRO A 66 -0.39 -5.68 -13.15
N ASN A 67 -0.25 -4.41 -12.75
CA ASN A 67 0.07 -3.30 -13.66
C ASN A 67 1.56 -2.88 -13.60
N VAL A 68 2.27 -2.93 -14.74
CA VAL A 68 3.70 -2.59 -14.83
C VAL A 68 4.00 -1.11 -14.53
N ARG A 69 3.13 -0.18 -14.96
CA ARG A 69 3.30 1.26 -14.68
C ARG A 69 3.19 1.53 -13.19
N LEU A 70 2.22 0.90 -12.54
CA LEU A 70 2.05 0.97 -11.08
C LEU A 70 3.26 0.38 -10.36
N LYS A 71 3.77 -0.80 -10.77
CA LYS A 71 4.98 -1.39 -10.18
C LYS A 71 6.17 -0.43 -10.24
N LYS A 72 6.37 0.24 -11.39
CA LYS A 72 7.46 1.22 -11.56
C LYS A 72 7.29 2.40 -10.60
N ALA A 73 6.07 2.95 -10.52
CA ALA A 73 5.77 4.07 -9.62
C ALA A 73 5.95 3.69 -8.14
N LEU A 74 5.49 2.51 -7.73
CA LEU A 74 5.67 1.97 -6.39
C LEU A 74 7.16 1.76 -6.07
N ARG A 75 7.92 1.16 -6.98
CA ARG A 75 9.36 0.99 -6.81
C ARG A 75 10.06 2.32 -6.58
N GLU A 76 9.76 3.34 -7.39
CA GLU A 76 10.32 4.69 -7.22
C GLU A 76 9.94 5.29 -5.85
N ALA A 77 8.66 5.28 -5.49
CA ALA A 77 8.17 5.87 -4.24
C ALA A 77 8.70 5.17 -2.98
N LEU A 78 8.66 3.83 -2.96
CA LEU A 78 9.16 3.02 -1.84
C LEU A 78 10.68 3.16 -1.71
N THR A 79 11.43 3.16 -2.82
CA THR A 79 12.89 3.40 -2.78
C THR A 79 13.22 4.74 -2.12
N ASN A 80 12.48 5.80 -2.47
CA ASN A 80 12.71 7.13 -1.90
C ASN A 80 12.44 7.15 -0.40
N VAL A 81 11.31 6.58 0.05
CA VAL A 81 10.98 6.49 1.48
C VAL A 81 12.00 5.64 2.22
N THR A 82 12.30 4.42 1.76
CA THR A 82 13.28 3.54 2.43
C THR A 82 14.65 4.21 2.57
N ARG A 83 15.13 4.90 1.53
CA ARG A 83 16.41 5.61 1.59
C ARG A 83 16.37 6.86 2.47
N ALA A 84 15.24 7.56 2.56
CA ALA A 84 15.09 8.70 3.47
C ALA A 84 15.26 8.29 4.94
N HIS A 85 14.92 7.04 5.27
CA HIS A 85 15.16 6.41 6.57
C HIS A 85 16.56 5.78 6.71
N ASN A 86 17.49 6.07 5.80
CA ASN A 86 18.85 5.49 5.73
C ASN A 86 18.89 3.96 5.55
N LEU A 87 17.81 3.35 5.09
CA LEU A 87 17.73 1.92 4.84
C LEU A 87 18.07 1.59 3.37
N LYS A 88 18.52 0.35 3.14
CA LYS A 88 18.88 -0.18 1.83
C LYS A 88 17.73 -1.01 1.25
N PRO A 89 17.00 -0.50 0.23
CA PRO A 89 15.95 -1.28 -0.43
C PRO A 89 16.57 -2.35 -1.34
N VAL A 90 16.11 -3.60 -1.21
CA VAL A 90 16.45 -4.73 -2.07
C VAL A 90 15.16 -5.30 -2.64
N TYR A 91 14.97 -5.18 -3.96
CA TYR A 91 13.78 -5.72 -4.62
C TYR A 91 13.96 -7.21 -4.91
N VAL A 92 13.01 -8.01 -4.45
CA VAL A 92 13.08 -9.47 -4.57
C VAL A 92 12.74 -9.91 -6.00
N SER A 93 13.54 -10.84 -6.53
CA SER A 93 13.40 -11.45 -7.85
C SER A 93 12.96 -12.93 -7.80
N GLY A 94 12.61 -13.44 -6.62
CA GLY A 94 12.15 -14.81 -6.34
C GLY A 94 11.06 -14.82 -5.26
N SER A 95 11.03 -15.86 -4.42
CA SER A 95 10.10 -15.90 -3.29
C SER A 95 10.56 -14.94 -2.18
N ILE A 96 9.66 -14.14 -1.63
CA ILE A 96 9.98 -13.30 -0.47
C ILE A 96 10.34 -14.14 0.77
N ASP A 97 9.84 -15.38 0.87
CA ASP A 97 10.14 -16.32 1.97
C ASP A 97 11.63 -16.72 2.01
N ASP A 98 12.36 -16.60 0.88
CA ASP A 98 13.81 -16.84 0.84
C ASP A 98 14.59 -15.81 1.69
N HIS A 99 13.93 -14.75 2.14
CA HIS A 99 14.46 -13.65 2.93
C HIS A 99 13.92 -13.58 4.36
N ASP A 100 13.23 -14.63 4.83
CA ASP A 100 12.69 -14.68 6.19
C ASP A 100 13.78 -14.42 7.23
N MET A 101 13.55 -13.42 8.09
CA MET A 101 14.46 -12.96 9.15
C MET A 101 15.83 -12.41 8.74
N LYS A 102 16.15 -12.30 7.44
CA LYS A 102 17.46 -11.80 6.96
C LYS A 102 17.58 -10.28 6.97
N GLY A 103 16.46 -9.60 6.78
CA GLY A 103 16.34 -8.13 6.77
C GLY A 103 14.91 -7.75 7.10
N ARG A 104 14.61 -6.46 7.16
CA ARG A 104 13.21 -6.01 7.28
C ARG A 104 12.45 -6.43 6.02
N VAL A 105 11.17 -6.72 6.14
CA VAL A 105 10.34 -7.12 5.00
C VAL A 105 9.24 -6.10 4.78
N VAL A 106 9.08 -5.69 3.52
CA VAL A 106 7.95 -4.90 3.03
C VAL A 106 7.33 -5.63 1.85
N VAL A 107 6.02 -5.91 1.93
CA VAL A 107 5.28 -6.47 0.80
C VAL A 107 4.11 -5.60 0.44
N VAL A 108 4.03 -5.20 -0.83
CA VAL A 108 2.89 -4.50 -1.41
C VAL A 108 2.11 -5.47 -2.27
N TYR A 109 0.96 -5.93 -1.75
CA TYR A 109 0.09 -6.90 -2.40
C TYR A 109 -1.19 -6.24 -2.88
N LEU A 110 -1.30 -6.01 -4.18
CA LEU A 110 -2.39 -5.30 -4.86
C LEU A 110 -3.01 -6.20 -5.94
N PRO A 111 -3.77 -7.24 -5.57
CA PRO A 111 -4.32 -8.21 -6.51
C PRO A 111 -5.37 -7.59 -7.45
N HIS A 112 -5.99 -6.49 -7.03
CA HIS A 112 -6.96 -5.76 -7.83
C HIS A 112 -6.41 -4.38 -8.17
N ALA A 113 -6.26 -4.13 -9.47
CA ALA A 113 -5.98 -2.79 -9.98
C ALA A 113 -6.84 -2.52 -11.20
N PHE A 114 -7.22 -1.26 -11.39
CA PHE A 114 -7.83 -0.78 -12.61
C PHE A 114 -7.19 0.54 -13.03
N SER A 115 -7.33 0.85 -14.31
CA SER A 115 -7.06 2.17 -14.84
C SER A 115 -8.17 2.55 -15.78
N ARG A 116 -8.57 3.82 -15.75
CA ARG A 116 -9.56 4.37 -16.68
C ARG A 116 -8.96 5.63 -17.29
N ASP A 117 -9.05 5.73 -18.61
CA ASP A 117 -8.70 6.94 -19.32
C ASP A 117 -9.96 7.53 -19.94
N GLY A 118 -10.53 8.52 -19.27
CA GLY A 118 -11.75 9.20 -19.68
C GLY A 118 -11.46 10.52 -20.40
N LEU A 119 -12.51 11.09 -20.99
CA LEU A 119 -12.44 12.36 -21.72
C LEU A 119 -11.93 13.51 -20.83
N LEU A 120 -12.36 13.55 -19.57
CA LEU A 120 -12.07 14.66 -18.65
C LEU A 120 -11.00 14.32 -17.60
N SER A 121 -10.70 13.04 -17.39
CA SER A 121 -9.75 12.62 -16.34
C SER A 121 -9.14 11.26 -16.60
N ARG A 122 -7.97 11.04 -15.99
CA ARG A 122 -7.26 9.77 -15.91
C ARG A 122 -7.36 9.24 -14.49
N GLU A 123 -7.63 7.95 -14.34
CA GLU A 123 -7.77 7.28 -13.05
C GLU A 123 -6.89 6.04 -12.97
N CYS A 124 -6.37 5.80 -11.77
CA CYS A 124 -5.84 4.51 -11.34
C CYS A 124 -6.45 4.18 -9.99
N GLY A 125 -6.85 2.93 -9.78
CA GLY A 125 -7.21 2.49 -8.44
C GLY A 125 -6.82 1.07 -8.15
N VAL A 126 -6.68 0.78 -6.85
CA VAL A 126 -6.19 -0.49 -6.32
C VAL A 126 -6.96 -0.92 -5.08
N SER A 127 -6.98 -2.23 -4.84
CA SER A 127 -7.31 -2.81 -3.55
C SER A 127 -6.20 -3.77 -3.16
N GLY A 128 -5.85 -3.80 -1.88
CA GLY A 128 -4.79 -4.67 -1.40
C GLY A 128 -4.27 -4.30 -0.02
N ILE A 129 -3.09 -4.82 0.29
CA ILE A 129 -2.42 -4.74 1.59
C ILE A 129 -0.97 -4.26 1.42
N LEU A 130 -0.52 -3.43 2.35
CA LEU A 130 0.89 -3.16 2.62
C LEU A 130 1.24 -3.84 3.94
N TYR A 131 2.22 -4.72 3.90
CA TYR A 131 2.74 -5.44 5.05
C TYR A 131 4.17 -4.99 5.34
N TYR A 132 4.46 -4.74 6.61
CA TYR A 132 5.80 -4.47 7.12
C TYR A 132 6.08 -5.35 8.33
N SER A 133 7.25 -5.97 8.35
CA SER A 133 7.80 -6.68 9.50
C SER A 133 9.23 -6.24 9.72
N TYR A 134 9.51 -5.66 10.89
CA TYR A 134 10.86 -5.31 11.30
C TYR A 134 11.73 -6.55 11.37
N ALA A 135 11.26 -7.60 12.06
CA ALA A 135 11.96 -8.86 12.22
C ALA A 135 12.20 -9.60 10.89
N GLY A 136 11.50 -9.23 9.82
CA GLY A 136 11.65 -9.86 8.51
C GLY A 136 10.75 -11.07 8.29
N ASP A 137 9.59 -11.15 8.95
CA ASP A 137 8.65 -12.28 8.82
C ASP A 137 7.98 -12.32 7.43
N ALA A 138 8.67 -12.89 6.45
CA ALA A 138 8.16 -13.12 5.11
C ALA A 138 7.27 -14.36 5.03
N LYS A 139 7.58 -15.38 5.84
CA LYS A 139 6.88 -16.66 5.81
C LYS A 139 5.40 -16.53 6.09
N THR A 140 5.03 -15.82 7.16
CA THR A 140 3.63 -15.66 7.53
C THR A 140 2.84 -14.94 6.44
N PHE A 141 3.48 -14.00 5.72
CA PHE A 141 2.86 -13.34 4.59
C PHE A 141 2.57 -14.33 3.45
N VAL A 142 3.54 -15.15 3.05
CA VAL A 142 3.34 -16.15 1.99
C VAL A 142 2.27 -17.16 2.39
N ASP A 143 2.31 -17.66 3.63
CA ASP A 143 1.35 -18.63 4.16
C ASP A 143 -0.08 -18.10 4.21
N ILE A 144 -0.28 -16.80 4.45
CA ILE A 144 -1.62 -16.21 4.53
C ILE A 144 -2.10 -15.65 3.20
N MET A 145 -1.23 -14.98 2.45
CA MET A 145 -1.64 -14.20 1.28
C MET A 145 -1.43 -14.94 -0.03
N MET A 146 -0.36 -15.72 -0.16
CA MET A 146 0.01 -16.39 -1.42
C MET A 146 -0.50 -17.84 -1.49
N SER A 147 -0.60 -18.53 -0.35
CA SER A 147 -1.17 -19.89 -0.29
C SER A 147 -2.70 -19.89 -0.44
N ARG A 148 -3.35 -18.75 -0.17
CA ARG A 148 -4.78 -18.57 -0.31
C ARG A 148 -5.17 -18.55 -1.79
N ASN A 149 -5.55 -19.73 -2.27
CA ASN A 149 -6.25 -19.92 -3.54
C ASN A 149 -7.71 -19.37 -3.49
N THR A 150 -7.93 -18.26 -2.76
CA THR A 150 -9.28 -17.76 -2.47
C THR A 150 -9.77 -16.82 -3.55
N SER A 151 -10.98 -17.14 -4.01
CA SER A 151 -11.82 -16.36 -4.89
C SER A 151 -11.98 -14.90 -4.43
N LYS A 152 -11.55 -13.99 -5.31
CA LYS A 152 -11.79 -12.53 -5.36
C LYS A 152 -11.92 -11.83 -4.01
N GLU A 153 -10.88 -11.11 -3.60
CA GLU A 153 -11.00 -10.14 -2.52
C GLU A 153 -12.17 -9.17 -2.82
N THR A 154 -12.92 -8.85 -1.78
CA THR A 154 -14.07 -7.95 -1.79
C THR A 154 -13.93 -6.92 -0.67
N LYS A 155 -14.72 -5.84 -0.73
CA LYS A 155 -14.76 -4.79 0.31
C LYS A 155 -14.89 -5.36 1.73
N GLY A 156 -15.73 -6.38 1.90
CA GLY A 156 -15.99 -7.01 3.21
C GLY A 156 -14.92 -8.02 3.63
N THR A 157 -14.06 -8.48 2.72
CA THR A 157 -13.11 -9.56 3.02
C THR A 157 -11.70 -9.06 3.23
N ILE A 158 -11.26 -7.94 2.63
CA ILE A 158 -9.85 -7.50 2.69
C ILE A 158 -9.33 -7.19 4.10
N LYS A 159 -10.20 -6.77 5.01
CA LYS A 159 -9.85 -6.49 6.41
C LYS A 159 -9.45 -7.75 7.17
N LYS A 160 -10.12 -8.88 6.91
CA LYS A 160 -9.89 -10.15 7.63
C LYS A 160 -8.46 -10.70 7.44
N PRO A 161 -7.94 -10.91 6.22
CA PRO A 161 -6.57 -11.36 6.01
C PRO A 161 -5.56 -10.32 6.52
N ALA A 162 -5.83 -9.02 6.41
CA ALA A 162 -4.94 -7.98 6.95
C ALA A 162 -4.77 -8.10 8.47
N LEU A 163 -5.87 -8.30 9.22
CA LEU A 163 -5.80 -8.50 10.66
C LEU A 163 -5.16 -9.85 11.03
N GLU A 164 -5.52 -10.90 10.32
CA GLU A 164 -4.97 -12.24 10.51
C GLU A 164 -3.46 -12.29 10.28
N LEU A 165 -2.98 -11.56 9.28
CA LEU A 165 -1.56 -11.41 8.96
C LEU A 165 -0.78 -10.85 10.14
N LYS A 166 -1.26 -9.75 10.74
CA LYS A 166 -0.64 -9.17 11.93
C LYS A 166 -0.60 -10.17 13.08
N PHE A 167 -1.75 -10.74 13.46
CA PHE A 167 -1.83 -11.61 14.64
C PHE A 167 -1.03 -12.91 14.46
N SER A 168 -1.04 -13.48 13.26
CA SER A 168 -0.29 -14.70 12.96
C SER A 168 1.20 -14.43 12.92
N SER A 169 1.62 -13.26 12.43
CA SER A 169 3.03 -12.87 12.39
C SER A 169 3.58 -12.73 13.80
N VAL A 170 2.87 -12.00 14.66
CA VAL A 170 3.24 -11.86 16.08
C VAL A 170 3.25 -13.22 16.78
N ARG A 171 2.26 -14.08 16.52
CA ARG A 171 2.24 -15.43 17.09
C ARG A 171 3.47 -16.24 16.65
N ARG A 172 3.77 -16.29 15.35
CA ARG A 172 4.93 -17.01 14.82
C ARG A 172 6.24 -16.47 15.40
N LEU A 173 6.40 -15.14 15.45
CA LEU A 173 7.59 -14.51 16.01
C LEU A 173 7.77 -14.83 17.50
N ASN A 174 6.68 -15.02 18.26
CA ASN A 174 6.74 -15.49 19.64
C ASN A 174 7.14 -16.96 19.74
N GLU A 175 6.57 -17.83 18.90
CA GLU A 175 6.93 -19.25 18.83
C GLU A 175 8.42 -19.44 18.44
N GLU A 176 8.94 -18.58 17.57
CA GLU A 176 10.34 -18.50 17.13
C GLU A 176 11.26 -17.76 18.11
N HIS A 177 10.72 -17.30 19.24
CA HIS A 177 11.44 -16.59 20.29
C HIS A 177 12.21 -15.36 19.76
N ILE A 178 11.56 -14.54 18.92
CA ILE A 178 12.13 -13.30 18.35
C ILE A 178 11.76 -12.09 19.20
N MET A 179 12.72 -11.26 19.61
CA MET A 179 12.43 -10.08 20.45
C MET A 179 11.82 -8.90 19.67
N ASN A 180 12.29 -8.66 18.44
CA ASN A 180 12.08 -7.40 17.71
C ASN A 180 10.79 -7.42 16.87
N GLN A 181 9.63 -7.63 17.49
CA GLN A 181 8.42 -8.08 16.80
C GLN A 181 7.56 -6.97 16.17
N THR A 182 8.13 -5.87 15.72
CA THR A 182 7.33 -4.78 15.14
C THR A 182 6.72 -5.23 13.80
N VAL A 183 5.38 -5.27 13.73
CA VAL A 183 4.60 -5.70 12.57
C VAL A 183 3.48 -4.70 12.29
N TRP A 184 3.39 -4.26 11.05
CA TRP A 184 2.39 -3.28 10.62
C TRP A 184 1.70 -3.73 9.33
N VAL A 185 0.40 -3.50 9.28
CA VAL A 185 -0.43 -3.85 8.13
C VAL A 185 -1.36 -2.68 7.80
N ALA A 186 -1.27 -2.14 6.60
CA ALA A 186 -2.28 -1.24 6.03
C ALA A 186 -3.06 -1.98 4.95
N TYR A 187 -4.34 -1.65 4.79
CA TYR A 187 -5.18 -2.22 3.75
C TYR A 187 -6.10 -1.18 3.14
N TRP A 188 -6.47 -1.39 1.87
CA TRP A 188 -7.35 -0.50 1.13
C TRP A 188 -8.32 -1.24 0.23
N TRP A 189 -9.55 -0.76 0.16
CA TRP A 189 -10.51 -1.12 -0.87
C TRP A 189 -10.78 0.09 -1.76
N ASN A 190 -10.54 -0.07 -3.06
CA ASN A 190 -10.76 0.97 -4.07
C ASN A 190 -10.04 2.30 -3.73
N LEU A 191 -8.77 2.22 -3.33
CA LEU A 191 -7.89 3.39 -3.27
C LEU A 191 -7.70 3.90 -4.69
N LYS A 192 -8.26 5.07 -4.98
CA LYS A 192 -8.35 5.64 -6.32
C LYS A 192 -7.67 6.99 -6.36
N ALA A 193 -6.75 7.15 -7.30
CA ALA A 193 -6.27 8.45 -7.73
C ALA A 193 -6.98 8.87 -9.02
N ARG A 194 -7.44 10.11 -9.08
CA ARG A 194 -7.99 10.77 -10.26
C ARG A 194 -7.20 12.03 -10.56
N VAL A 195 -6.85 12.24 -11.82
CA VAL A 195 -6.20 13.45 -12.33
C VAL A 195 -7.00 13.97 -13.52
N GLY A 196 -7.54 15.17 -13.40
CA GLY A 196 -8.19 15.87 -14.49
C GLY A 196 -7.25 16.14 -15.66
N ARG A 197 -7.78 16.22 -16.89
CA ARG A 197 -6.97 16.37 -18.11
C ARG A 197 -6.23 17.70 -18.22
N LEU A 198 -6.69 18.74 -17.54
CA LEU A 198 -6.06 20.06 -17.49
C LEU A 198 -4.99 20.16 -16.40
N ARG A 199 -4.85 19.15 -15.54
CA ARG A 199 -3.79 19.04 -14.53
C ARG A 199 -2.64 18.18 -15.03
N GLU A 200 -1.43 18.66 -14.80
CA GLU A 200 -0.26 17.81 -14.81
C GLU A 200 -0.30 16.84 -13.63
N GLY A 201 0.00 15.57 -13.89
CA GLY A 201 -0.02 14.53 -12.87
C GLY A 201 -0.08 13.13 -13.45
N ASP A 202 0.28 12.16 -12.62
CA ASP A 202 0.22 10.75 -12.95
C ASP A 202 -0.55 10.01 -11.83
N PRO A 203 -1.75 9.48 -12.10
CA PRO A 203 -2.53 8.78 -11.08
C PRO A 203 -1.80 7.55 -10.52
N TYR A 204 -0.91 6.91 -11.28
CA TYR A 204 -0.09 5.80 -10.77
C TYR A 204 0.90 6.30 -9.72
N LYS A 205 1.55 7.45 -9.96
CA LYS A 205 2.47 8.07 -8.99
C LYS A 205 1.73 8.55 -7.75
N MET A 206 0.50 9.04 -7.88
CA MET A 206 -0.30 9.46 -6.73
C MET A 206 -0.68 8.28 -5.83
N VAL A 207 -1.18 7.17 -6.38
CA VAL A 207 -1.42 5.94 -5.60
C VAL A 207 -0.13 5.43 -4.96
N ALA A 208 0.97 5.41 -5.70
CA ALA A 208 2.25 4.96 -5.19
C ALA A 208 2.77 5.81 -4.02
N ARG A 209 2.61 7.14 -4.10
CA ARG A 209 2.96 8.06 -3.01
C ARG A 209 2.11 7.85 -1.78
N GLU A 210 0.80 7.62 -1.95
CA GLU A 210 -0.09 7.33 -0.82
C GLU A 210 0.36 6.06 -0.10
N ILE A 211 0.57 4.96 -0.83
CA ILE A 211 1.06 3.70 -0.24
C ILE A 211 2.43 3.88 0.41
N ALA A 212 3.34 4.63 -0.21
CA ALA A 212 4.65 4.92 0.35
C ALA A 212 4.58 5.79 1.62
N ALA A 213 3.60 6.70 1.73
CA ALA A 213 3.38 7.50 2.94
C ALA A 213 2.93 6.64 4.13
N HIS A 214 2.21 5.53 3.88
CA HIS A 214 1.94 4.55 4.94
C HIS A 214 3.23 3.85 5.39
N LEU A 215 4.10 3.44 4.45
CA LEU A 215 5.41 2.88 4.81
C LEU A 215 6.27 3.90 5.59
N ASP A 216 6.25 5.17 5.19
CA ASP A 216 6.98 6.25 5.85
C ASP A 216 6.60 6.34 7.33
N ARG A 217 5.28 6.39 7.61
CA ARG A 217 4.76 6.34 8.99
C ARG A 217 5.16 5.07 9.73
N PHE A 218 5.22 3.92 9.05
CA PHE A 218 5.62 2.66 9.70
C PHE A 218 7.09 2.70 10.12
N LEU A 219 7.95 3.29 9.28
CA LEU A 219 9.38 3.41 9.54
C LEU A 219 9.69 4.44 10.64
N GLU A 220 8.98 5.57 10.68
CA GLU A 220 9.10 6.58 11.74
C GLU A 220 8.82 6.03 13.15
N ASN A 221 7.95 5.01 13.25
CA ASN A 221 7.48 4.44 14.51
C ASN A 221 8.11 3.07 14.82
N SER A 222 9.16 2.66 14.10
CA SER A 222 9.78 1.34 14.22
C SER A 222 11.19 1.34 14.77
#